data_AF-A0A8S1VN87-F1
#
_entry.id   AF-A0A8S1VN87-F1
#
_cell.length_a   1.000
_cell.length_b   1.000
_cell.length_c   1.000
_cell.angle_alpha   90.00
_cell.angle_beta   90.00
_cell.angle_gamma   90.00
#
_symmetry.space_group_name_H-M   'P 1'
#
loop_
_entity.id
_entity.type
_entity.pdbx_description
1 polymer ?
#
loop_
_entity_poly.entity_id
_entity_poly.type
_entity_poly.pdbx_seq_one_letter_code
_entity_poly.pdbx_strand_id
1 'polypeptide(L)'
;MGGACSGKKPQPKQKQQQQELNIVEQPYLQVQSMSQPQSRPPEQRSESGQSVKELLYQYKKFTDFLGLVGNLDHLPAHTREQLNNCIIQRSNINILIQNSIKRIMREQKIIKRVEESDYYLIHNDEKFAITFVQLMQRISNIILTELQSDSNFQEAFPMLIVSFVDLATQINKEIENFQNFKTHLIKKQNTKNQISQDNYQASTNK
;
A
#
# COMPACT_ATOMS: atom_id res chain seq x y z
N MET A 1 -4.42 -5.35 -81.04
CA MET A 1 -4.46 -4.71 -79.70
C MET A 1 -3.07 -4.97 -79.09
N GLY A 2 -2.01 -4.22 -79.41
CA GLY A 2 -1.64 -2.91 -78.86
C GLY A 2 -1.32 -3.04 -77.36
N GLY A 3 -0.14 -2.78 -76.79
CA GLY A 3 1.16 -2.24 -77.22
C GLY A 3 2.05 -2.12 -75.96
N ALA A 4 3.37 -2.23 -76.10
CA ALA A 4 4.38 -2.09 -75.05
C ALA A 4 4.69 -0.62 -74.70
N CYS A 5 5.30 -0.33 -73.53
CA CYS A 5 6.31 0.74 -73.28
C CYS A 5 6.81 0.70 -71.81
N SER A 6 8.12 0.47 -71.54
CA SER A 6 9.20 1.46 -71.28
C SER A 6 8.92 2.41 -70.09
N GLY A 7 9.77 2.68 -69.09
CA GLY A 7 11.23 2.61 -68.91
C GLY A 7 11.74 3.94 -68.30
N LYS A 8 12.80 3.88 -67.47
CA LYS A 8 13.79 4.95 -67.07
C LYS A 8 13.75 5.55 -65.65
N LYS A 9 14.91 5.44 -64.96
CA LYS A 9 15.46 6.38 -63.94
C LYS A 9 16.03 7.63 -64.64
N PRO A 10 16.22 8.77 -63.91
CA PRO A 10 17.58 9.15 -63.47
C PRO A 10 17.67 9.90 -62.11
N GLN A 11 18.90 9.94 -61.57
CA GLN A 11 19.44 10.68 -60.40
C GLN A 11 19.76 12.18 -60.76
N PRO A 12 20.50 12.97 -59.95
CA PRO A 12 20.20 13.68 -58.68
C PRO A 12 20.25 15.24 -58.85
N LYS A 13 20.00 16.06 -57.81
CA LYS A 13 20.54 17.45 -57.70
C LYS A 13 20.35 18.10 -56.32
N GLN A 14 21.48 18.54 -55.73
CA GLN A 14 21.59 19.51 -54.64
C GLN A 14 20.98 20.87 -55.02
N LYS A 15 20.44 21.61 -54.04
CA LYS A 15 20.75 23.03 -53.81
C LYS A 15 20.20 23.53 -52.47
N GLN A 16 21.09 24.16 -51.69
CA GLN A 16 20.79 25.04 -50.57
C GLN A 16 19.88 26.20 -51.01
N GLN A 17 18.99 26.64 -50.13
CA GLN A 17 18.83 28.06 -49.82
C GLN A 17 18.10 28.21 -48.47
N GLN A 18 18.80 28.83 -47.52
CA GLN A 18 18.23 29.53 -46.38
C GLN A 18 17.24 30.58 -46.90
N GLN A 19 16.04 30.64 -46.31
CA GLN A 19 15.27 31.86 -46.30
C GLN A 19 14.56 31.99 -44.95
N GLU A 20 14.83 33.13 -44.34
CA GLU A 20 14.40 33.60 -43.03
C GLU A 20 12.88 33.65 -42.96
N LEU A 21 12.31 33.14 -41.86
CA LEU A 21 10.92 33.42 -41.50
C LEU A 21 10.91 34.55 -40.48
N ASN A 22 10.52 35.72 -40.99
CA ASN A 22 10.09 36.91 -40.28
C ASN A 22 9.41 36.60 -38.94
N ILE A 23 10.00 37.09 -37.86
CA ILE A 23 9.32 37.24 -36.57
C ILE A 23 8.31 38.37 -36.75
N VAL A 24 7.07 38.01 -37.03
CA VAL A 24 5.93 38.90 -36.86
C VAL A 24 5.59 38.86 -35.37
N GLU A 25 5.93 39.93 -34.64
CA GLU A 25 5.44 40.15 -33.28
C GLU A 25 3.92 40.21 -33.31
N GLN A 26 3.26 39.12 -32.89
CA GLN A 26 1.85 39.15 -32.57
C GLN A 26 1.64 39.74 -31.18
N PRO A 27 0.58 40.54 -30.98
CA PRO A 27 0.37 41.28 -29.75
C PRO A 27 0.09 40.32 -28.59
N TYR A 28 0.78 40.55 -27.46
CA TYR A 28 0.59 39.79 -26.23
C TYR A 28 -0.89 39.79 -25.82
N LEU A 29 -1.52 38.61 -25.85
CA LEU A 29 -2.73 38.38 -25.08
C LEU A 29 -2.34 38.44 -23.60
N GLN A 30 -2.76 39.52 -22.95
CA GLN A 30 -2.65 39.70 -21.50
C GLN A 30 -3.54 38.64 -20.83
N VAL A 31 -2.93 37.53 -20.42
CA VAL A 31 -3.60 36.49 -19.65
C VAL A 31 -3.92 37.08 -18.28
N GLN A 32 -5.15 37.54 -18.08
CA GLN A 32 -5.71 37.73 -16.75
C GLN A 32 -5.58 36.39 -16.01
N SER A 33 -4.73 36.38 -14.99
CA SER A 33 -4.57 35.29 -14.04
C SER A 33 -5.90 35.07 -13.32
N MET A 34 -6.75 34.23 -13.91
CA MET A 34 -7.92 33.69 -13.25
C MET A 34 -7.47 32.54 -12.37
N SER A 35 -7.44 32.84 -11.07
CA SER A 35 -8.04 32.00 -10.03
C SER A 35 -7.43 30.61 -9.79
N GLN A 36 -6.71 30.53 -8.68
CA GLN A 36 -6.62 29.39 -7.75
C GLN A 36 -6.17 28.04 -8.32
N PRO A 37 -5.05 27.47 -7.83
CA PRO A 37 -4.98 26.01 -7.78
C PRO A 37 -6.12 25.57 -6.86
N GLN A 38 -7.10 24.85 -7.41
CA GLN A 38 -8.01 24.03 -6.60
C GLN A 38 -7.11 23.12 -5.76
N SER A 39 -6.93 23.53 -4.50
CA SER A 39 -6.37 22.70 -3.46
C SER A 39 -7.17 21.41 -3.48
N ARG A 40 -6.48 20.31 -3.84
CA ARG A 40 -6.93 18.96 -3.48
C ARG A 40 -7.51 19.04 -2.06
N PRO A 41 -8.67 18.41 -1.78
CA PRO A 41 -9.09 18.30 -0.40
C PRO A 41 -7.90 17.71 0.36
N PRO A 42 -7.50 18.27 1.50
CA PRO A 42 -6.43 17.68 2.27
C PRO A 42 -6.86 16.24 2.52
N GLU A 43 -6.14 15.29 1.93
CA GLU A 43 -6.20 13.91 2.39
C GLU A 43 -5.90 14.02 3.87
N GLN A 44 -6.92 13.91 4.72
CA GLN A 44 -6.74 13.57 6.11
C GLN A 44 -6.03 12.24 6.07
N ARG A 45 -4.70 12.27 6.03
CA ARG A 45 -3.85 11.12 6.30
C ARG A 45 -4.21 10.74 7.72
N SER A 46 -5.14 9.81 7.86
CA SER A 46 -5.41 9.21 9.14
C SER A 46 -4.09 8.58 9.58
N GLU A 47 -3.64 8.91 10.79
CA GLU A 47 -2.41 8.34 11.35
C GLU A 47 -2.48 6.81 11.36
N SER A 48 -3.70 6.26 11.47
CA SER A 48 -4.00 4.83 11.29
C SER A 48 -3.67 4.29 9.90
N GLY A 49 -3.86 5.07 8.84
CA GLY A 49 -3.52 4.66 7.47
C GLY A 49 -2.02 4.52 7.24
N GLN A 50 -1.21 5.32 7.95
CA GLN A 50 0.25 5.16 7.95
C GLN A 50 0.66 3.86 8.64
N SER A 51 0.03 3.50 9.76
CA SER A 51 0.28 2.22 10.43
C SER A 51 -0.09 1.01 9.58
N VAL A 52 -1.23 1.08 8.87
CA VAL A 52 -1.64 0.02 7.93
C VAL A 52 -0.62 -0.13 6.80
N LYS A 53 -0.13 0.98 6.24
CA LYS A 53 0.91 0.97 5.20
C LYS A 53 2.20 0.31 5.70
N GLU A 54 2.65 0.66 6.91
CA GLU A 54 3.85 0.08 7.49
C GLU A 54 3.67 -1.41 7.77
N LEU A 55 2.51 -1.83 8.29
CA LEU A 55 2.19 -3.24 8.49
C LEU A 55 2.14 -4.03 7.17
N LEU A 56 1.65 -3.43 6.07
CA LEU A 56 1.72 -4.05 4.74
C LEU A 56 3.17 -4.25 4.27
N TYR A 57 4.05 -3.30 4.58
CA TYR A 57 5.49 -3.45 4.29
C TYR A 57 6.12 -4.58 5.11
N GLN A 58 5.80 -4.68 6.40
CA GLN A 58 6.27 -5.79 7.24
C GLN A 58 5.69 -7.14 6.78
N TYR A 59 4.44 -7.17 6.32
CA TYR A 59 3.83 -8.37 5.73
C TYR A 59 4.55 -8.83 4.45
N LYS A 60 5.01 -7.89 3.62
CA LYS A 60 5.83 -8.24 2.45
C LYS A 60 7.13 -8.91 2.87
N LYS A 61 7.86 -8.34 3.83
CA LYS A 61 9.08 -8.96 4.38
C LYS A 61 8.82 -10.35 4.96
N PHE A 62 7.72 -10.51 5.70
CA PHE A 62 7.30 -11.83 6.21
C PHE A 62 7.16 -12.85 5.08
N THR A 63 6.51 -12.45 3.98
CA THR A 63 6.33 -13.30 2.81
C THR A 63 7.66 -13.66 2.16
N ASP A 64 8.58 -12.69 2.06
CA ASP A 64 9.92 -12.90 1.52
C ASP A 64 10.71 -13.88 2.39
N PHE A 65 10.70 -13.71 3.72
CA PHE A 65 11.37 -14.61 4.66
C PHE A 65 10.81 -16.02 4.61
N LEU A 66 9.49 -16.18 4.53
CA LEU A 66 8.88 -17.50 4.34
C LEU A 66 9.30 -18.15 3.02
N GLY A 67 9.53 -17.35 1.96
CA GLY A 67 10.04 -17.84 0.69
C GLY A 67 11.46 -18.43 0.80
N LEU A 68 12.28 -17.90 1.71
CA LEU A 68 13.67 -18.34 1.92
C LEU A 68 13.78 -19.69 2.66
N VAL A 69 12.74 -20.11 3.37
CA VAL A 69 12.73 -21.42 4.07
C VAL A 69 12.81 -22.58 3.07
N GLY A 70 12.28 -22.40 1.86
CA GLY A 70 12.43 -23.38 0.78
C GLY A 70 11.73 -24.72 1.06
N ASN A 71 12.41 -25.83 0.75
CA ASN A 71 11.85 -27.17 0.96
C ASN A 71 11.90 -27.58 2.43
N LEU A 72 10.75 -27.93 3.01
CA LEU A 72 10.59 -28.30 4.41
C LEU A 72 10.79 -29.79 4.70
N ASP A 73 10.97 -30.65 3.69
CA ASP A 73 10.96 -32.12 3.85
C ASP A 73 12.00 -32.65 4.85
N HIS A 74 13.14 -31.96 4.94
CA HIS A 74 14.24 -32.29 5.83
C HIS A 74 13.99 -31.93 7.31
N LEU A 75 12.95 -31.15 7.60
CA LEU A 75 12.63 -30.70 8.95
C LEU A 75 11.74 -31.73 9.69
N PRO A 76 11.87 -31.81 11.02
CA PRO A 76 10.97 -32.59 11.85
C PRO A 76 9.50 -32.16 11.69
N ALA A 77 8.59 -33.09 11.96
CA ALA A 77 7.15 -32.87 11.75
C ALA A 77 6.60 -31.66 12.52
N HIS A 78 7.04 -31.44 13.77
CA HIS A 78 6.56 -30.30 14.57
C HIS A 78 7.02 -28.96 13.98
N THR A 79 8.27 -28.85 13.51
CA THR A 79 8.78 -27.63 12.86
C THR A 79 8.03 -27.34 11.56
N ARG A 80 7.73 -28.38 10.77
CA ARG A 80 6.93 -28.24 9.56
C ARG A 80 5.52 -27.73 9.86
N GLU A 81 4.91 -28.20 10.95
CA GLU A 81 3.60 -27.73 11.39
C GLU A 81 3.61 -26.24 11.75
N GLN A 82 4.61 -25.78 12.52
CA GLN A 82 4.76 -24.36 12.85
C GLN A 82 4.93 -23.48 11.59
N LEU A 83 5.74 -23.93 10.63
CA LEU A 83 5.90 -23.24 9.35
C LEU A 83 4.62 -23.26 8.51
N ASN A 84 3.88 -24.36 8.53
CA ASN A 84 2.57 -24.45 7.89
C ASN A 84 1.57 -23.46 8.52
N ASN A 85 1.62 -23.24 9.84
CA ASN A 85 0.81 -22.22 10.50
C ASN A 85 1.13 -20.82 9.95
N CYS A 86 2.41 -20.49 9.75
CA CYS A 86 2.82 -19.25 9.11
C CYS A 86 2.31 -19.13 7.65
N ILE A 87 2.40 -20.21 6.87
CA ILE A 87 1.91 -20.27 5.48
C ILE A 87 0.39 -20.04 5.43
N ILE A 88 -0.36 -20.61 6.37
CA ILE A 88 -1.80 -20.41 6.50
C ILE A 88 -2.11 -18.94 6.81
N GLN A 89 -1.41 -18.30 7.76
CA GLN A 89 -1.62 -16.88 8.05
C GLN A 89 -1.32 -15.99 6.84
N ARG A 90 -0.25 -16.29 6.09
CA ARG A 90 0.05 -15.62 4.81
C ARG A 90 -1.13 -15.73 3.84
N SER A 91 -1.67 -16.94 3.66
CA SER A 91 -2.82 -17.14 2.78
C SER A 91 -4.03 -16.33 3.21
N ASN A 92 -4.35 -16.32 4.50
CA ASN A 92 -5.47 -15.57 5.06
C ASN A 92 -5.35 -14.06 4.82
N ILE A 93 -4.15 -13.50 5.01
CA ILE A 93 -3.88 -12.08 4.75
C ILE A 93 -3.98 -11.76 3.26
N ASN A 94 -3.41 -12.61 2.39
CA ASN A 94 -3.53 -12.42 0.94
C ASN A 94 -4.99 -12.39 0.48
N ILE A 95 -5.81 -13.31 1.00
CA ILE A 95 -7.25 -13.34 0.71
C ILE A 95 -7.93 -12.06 1.20
N LEU A 96 -7.62 -11.61 2.42
CA LEU A 96 -8.17 -10.37 2.97
C LEU A 96 -7.83 -9.15 2.10
N ILE A 97 -6.55 -8.97 1.74
CA ILE A 97 -6.08 -7.87 0.88
C ILE A 97 -6.81 -7.90 -0.46
N GLN A 98 -6.83 -9.07 -1.12
CA GLN A 98 -7.48 -9.26 -2.42
C GLN A 98 -8.96 -8.91 -2.37
N ASN A 99 -9.68 -9.38 -1.35
CA ASN A 99 -11.11 -9.15 -1.21
C ASN A 99 -11.43 -7.68 -0.91
N SER A 100 -10.66 -7.03 -0.04
CA SER A 100 -10.83 -5.62 0.28
C SER A 100 -10.58 -4.73 -0.93
N ILE A 101 -9.49 -4.96 -1.66
CA ILE A 101 -9.20 -4.20 -2.89
C ILE A 101 -10.28 -4.44 -3.95
N LYS A 102 -10.67 -5.69 -4.22
CA LYS A 102 -11.75 -6.00 -5.16
C LYS A 102 -13.08 -5.35 -4.80
N ARG A 103 -13.39 -5.22 -3.50
CA ARG A 103 -14.59 -4.51 -3.04
C ARG A 103 -14.53 -3.04 -3.45
N ILE A 104 -13.44 -2.34 -3.12
CA ILE A 104 -13.24 -0.93 -3.42
C ILE A 104 -13.21 -0.68 -4.93
N MET A 105 -12.52 -1.52 -5.70
CA MET A 105 -12.47 -1.41 -7.16
C MET A 105 -13.84 -1.56 -7.81
N ARG A 106 -14.69 -2.48 -7.31
CA ARG A 106 -16.08 -2.63 -7.80
C ARG A 106 -16.92 -1.38 -7.50
N GLU A 107 -16.77 -0.81 -6.31
CA GLU A 107 -17.42 0.45 -5.94
C GLU A 107 -16.99 1.60 -6.86
N GLN A 108 -15.72 1.62 -7.27
CA GLN A 108 -15.14 2.60 -8.20
C GLN A 108 -15.32 2.24 -9.69
N LYS A 109 -16.02 1.14 -10.01
CA LYS A 109 -16.21 0.61 -11.38
C LYS A 109 -14.91 0.31 -12.15
N ILE A 110 -13.86 -0.08 -11.45
CA ILE A 110 -12.57 -0.48 -12.03
C ILE A 110 -12.58 -2.00 -12.26
N ILE A 111 -12.29 -2.43 -13.49
CA ILE A 111 -12.22 -3.86 -13.87
C ILE A 111 -10.80 -4.20 -14.31
N LYS A 112 -9.97 -4.65 -13.36
CA LYS A 112 -8.64 -5.23 -13.62
C LYS A 112 -8.27 -6.27 -12.56
N ARG A 113 -7.14 -6.94 -12.73
CA ARG A 113 -6.55 -7.79 -11.68
C ARG A 113 -5.95 -6.91 -10.58
N VAL A 114 -5.99 -7.41 -9.34
CA VAL A 114 -5.38 -6.74 -8.19
C VAL A 114 -3.87 -6.92 -8.25
N GLU A 115 -3.15 -5.81 -8.19
CA GLU A 115 -1.69 -5.74 -8.18
C GLU A 115 -1.19 -5.13 -6.87
N GLU A 116 0.09 -5.31 -6.53
CA GLU A 116 0.68 -4.69 -5.32
C GLU A 116 0.55 -3.15 -5.35
N SER A 117 0.60 -2.55 -6.53
CA SER A 117 0.40 -1.11 -6.71
C SER A 117 -0.99 -0.64 -6.27
N ASP A 118 -1.97 -1.54 -6.09
CA ASP A 118 -3.33 -1.21 -5.66
C ASP A 118 -3.49 -1.20 -4.13
N TYR A 119 -2.45 -1.55 -3.37
CA TYR A 119 -2.52 -1.64 -1.91
C TYR A 119 -2.82 -0.29 -1.24
N TYR A 120 -2.57 0.83 -1.93
CA TYR A 120 -2.93 2.15 -1.40
C TYR A 120 -4.44 2.32 -1.16
N LEU A 121 -5.28 1.55 -1.87
CA LEU A 121 -6.74 1.63 -1.76
C LEU A 121 -7.26 1.22 -0.38
N ILE A 122 -6.52 0.38 0.34
CA ILE A 122 -6.94 -0.21 1.62
C ILE A 122 -6.30 0.46 2.84
N HIS A 123 -5.39 1.43 2.66
CA HIS A 123 -4.72 2.10 3.78
C HIS A 123 -5.71 2.72 4.78
N ASN A 124 -6.74 3.38 4.27
CA ASN A 124 -7.72 4.09 5.09
C ASN A 124 -9.01 3.31 5.34
N ASP A 125 -9.08 2.03 4.95
CA ASP A 125 -10.25 1.19 5.19
C ASP A 125 -10.22 0.65 6.64
N GLU A 126 -11.08 1.20 7.50
CA GLU A 126 -11.14 0.83 8.92
C GLU A 126 -11.47 -0.64 9.15
N LYS A 127 -12.40 -1.22 8.37
CA LYS A 127 -12.78 -2.63 8.52
C LYS A 127 -11.61 -3.53 8.16
N PHE A 128 -10.91 -3.21 7.06
CA PHE A 128 -9.69 -3.90 6.70
C PHE A 128 -8.63 -3.76 7.79
N ALA A 129 -8.37 -2.55 8.26
CA ALA A 129 -7.32 -2.25 9.24
C ALA A 129 -7.47 -3.08 10.52
N ILE A 130 -8.70 -3.15 11.08
CA ILE A 130 -8.97 -3.91 12.31
C ILE A 130 -8.66 -5.40 12.11
N THR A 131 -9.15 -6.01 11.04
CA THR A 131 -8.92 -7.44 10.76
C THR A 131 -7.45 -7.71 10.42
N PHE A 132 -6.83 -6.83 9.64
CA PHE A 132 -5.44 -6.97 9.22
C PHE A 132 -4.49 -6.91 10.41
N VAL A 133 -4.68 -5.96 11.33
CA VAL A 133 -3.90 -5.84 12.58
C VAL A 133 -3.99 -7.12 13.42
N GLN A 134 -5.18 -7.72 13.53
CA GLN A 134 -5.34 -8.98 14.28
C GLN A 134 -4.58 -10.14 13.63
N LEU A 135 -4.57 -10.23 12.30
CA LEU A 135 -3.82 -11.27 11.59
C LEU A 135 -2.30 -11.04 11.71
N MET A 136 -1.84 -9.79 11.63
CA MET A 136 -0.44 -9.44 11.85
C MET A 136 0.02 -9.76 13.29
N GLN A 137 -0.84 -9.53 14.29
CA GLN A 137 -0.57 -9.93 15.67
C GLN A 137 -0.40 -11.44 15.79
N ARG A 138 -1.24 -12.23 15.09
CA ARG A 138 -1.11 -13.70 15.09
C ARG A 138 0.22 -14.14 14.48
N ILE A 139 0.66 -13.51 13.38
CA ILE A 139 2.00 -13.78 12.81
C ILE A 139 3.08 -13.53 13.84
N SER A 140 3.06 -12.35 14.47
CA SER A 140 4.05 -11.98 15.49
C SER A 140 4.08 -13.00 16.63
N ASN A 141 2.91 -13.42 17.12
CA ASN A 141 2.81 -14.42 18.17
C ASN A 141 3.39 -15.77 17.74
N ILE A 142 3.02 -16.29 16.57
CA ILE A 142 3.57 -17.57 16.06
C ILE A 142 5.11 -17.50 15.99
N ILE A 143 5.65 -16.39 15.50
CA ILE A 143 7.11 -16.21 15.42
C ILE A 143 7.73 -16.28 16.82
N LEU A 144 7.23 -15.49 17.77
CA LEU A 144 7.84 -15.33 19.09
C LEU A 144 7.62 -16.53 20.01
N THR A 145 6.49 -17.25 19.88
CA THR A 145 6.15 -18.36 20.78
C THR A 145 6.45 -19.73 20.19
N GLU A 146 6.29 -19.90 18.88
CA GLU A 146 6.46 -21.20 18.21
C GLU A 146 7.83 -21.29 17.53
N LEU A 147 8.13 -20.43 16.56
CA LEU A 147 9.36 -20.53 15.76
C LEU A 147 10.62 -20.17 16.55
N GLN A 148 10.57 -19.13 17.39
CA GLN A 148 11.71 -18.70 18.19
C GLN A 148 12.10 -19.74 19.25
N SER A 149 11.17 -20.55 19.72
CA SER A 149 11.44 -21.58 20.73
C SER A 149 11.85 -22.93 20.11
N ASP A 150 11.67 -23.13 18.81
CA ASP A 150 12.02 -24.38 18.12
C ASP A 150 13.51 -24.44 17.79
N SER A 151 14.24 -25.31 18.50
CA SER A 151 15.67 -25.52 18.28
C SER A 151 15.99 -26.05 16.88
N ASN A 152 15.13 -26.89 16.29
CA ASN A 152 15.37 -27.46 14.97
C ASN A 152 15.25 -26.39 13.89
N PHE A 153 14.31 -25.46 14.06
CA PHE A 153 14.20 -24.31 13.17
C PHE A 153 15.42 -23.38 13.29
N GLN A 154 15.88 -23.12 14.52
CA GLN A 154 17.06 -22.30 14.76
C GLN A 154 18.34 -22.92 14.18
N GLU A 155 18.51 -24.24 14.30
CA GLU A 155 19.65 -24.95 13.75
C GLU A 155 19.63 -24.97 12.22
N ALA A 156 18.46 -25.18 11.61
CA ALA A 156 18.31 -25.21 10.16
C ALA A 156 18.41 -23.80 9.52
N PHE A 157 17.91 -22.76 10.21
CA PHE A 157 17.82 -21.40 9.69
C PHE A 157 18.25 -20.31 10.69
N PRO A 158 19.51 -20.32 11.17
CA PRO A 158 19.96 -19.46 12.27
C PRO A 158 19.90 -17.96 11.96
N MET A 159 20.18 -17.55 10.72
CA MET A 159 20.07 -16.15 10.31
C MET A 159 18.60 -15.72 10.08
N LEU A 160 17.77 -16.65 9.64
CA LEU A 160 16.38 -16.35 9.30
C LEU A 160 15.54 -16.16 10.55
N ILE A 161 15.80 -16.93 11.61
CA ILE A 161 15.08 -16.75 12.87
C ILE A 161 15.34 -15.37 13.49
N VAL A 162 16.57 -14.87 13.45
CA VAL A 162 16.89 -13.49 13.90
C VAL A 162 16.06 -12.47 13.12
N SER A 163 15.99 -12.65 11.80
CA SER A 163 15.21 -11.78 10.91
C SER A 163 13.70 -11.85 11.21
N PHE A 164 13.16 -13.04 11.49
CA PHE A 164 11.77 -13.22 11.89
C PHE A 164 11.47 -12.56 13.24
N VAL A 165 12.34 -12.72 14.23
CA VAL A 165 12.15 -12.12 15.56
C VAL A 165 12.16 -10.58 15.45
N ASP A 166 13.13 -10.01 14.74
CA ASP A 166 13.18 -8.55 14.49
C ASP A 166 11.92 -8.05 13.79
N LEU A 167 11.40 -8.82 12.84
CA LEU A 167 10.15 -8.52 12.14
C LEU A 167 8.95 -8.55 13.10
N ALA A 168 8.85 -9.57 13.95
CA ALA A 168 7.78 -9.69 14.93
C ALA A 168 7.79 -8.51 15.94
N THR A 169 8.98 -8.09 16.39
CA THR A 169 9.13 -6.89 17.22
C THR A 169 8.66 -5.63 16.50
N GLN A 170 9.00 -5.45 15.22
CA GLN A 170 8.53 -4.33 14.40
C GLN A 170 7.00 -4.34 14.23
N ILE A 171 6.41 -5.52 14.01
CA ILE A 171 4.96 -5.70 13.91
C ILE A 171 4.29 -5.27 15.21
N ASN A 172 4.76 -5.77 16.37
CA ASN A 172 4.17 -5.42 17.67
C ASN A 172 4.22 -3.91 17.92
N LYS A 173 5.37 -3.27 17.64
CA LYS A 173 5.51 -1.82 17.78
C LYS A 173 4.49 -1.05 16.93
N GLU A 174 4.27 -1.49 15.69
CA GLU A 174 3.32 -0.80 14.81
C GLU A 174 1.85 -1.07 15.19
N ILE A 175 1.57 -2.24 15.75
CA ILE A 175 0.25 -2.54 16.32
C ILE A 175 -0.03 -1.66 17.55
N GLU A 176 0.95 -1.48 18.43
CA GLU A 176 0.84 -0.55 19.56
C GLU A 176 0.57 0.88 19.08
N ASN A 177 1.30 1.36 18.06
CA ASN A 177 1.05 2.66 17.44
C ASN A 177 -0.41 2.77 16.96
N PHE A 178 -0.89 1.78 16.21
CA PHE A 178 -2.27 1.74 15.70
C PHE A 178 -3.31 1.81 16.84
N GLN A 179 -3.11 1.06 17.91
CA GLN A 179 -4.02 1.05 19.07
C GLN A 179 -4.01 2.38 19.83
N ASN A 180 -2.83 2.98 19.99
CA ASN A 180 -2.67 4.28 20.64
C ASN A 180 -3.42 5.37 19.88
N PHE A 181 -3.33 5.41 18.54
CA PHE A 181 -4.08 6.36 17.72
C PHE A 181 -5.60 6.21 17.88
N LYS A 182 -6.10 4.96 17.89
CA LYS A 182 -7.52 4.70 18.12
C LYS A 182 -7.99 5.21 19.48
N THR A 183 -7.17 5.02 20.51
CA THR A 183 -7.46 5.47 21.88
C THR A 183 -7.47 7.00 22.00
N HIS A 184 -6.55 7.70 21.32
CA HIS A 184 -6.50 9.16 21.29
C HIS A 184 -7.68 9.79 20.53
N LEU A 185 -8.16 9.16 19.45
CA LEU A 185 -9.35 9.60 18.72
C LEU A 185 -10.61 9.52 19.59
N ILE A 186 -10.79 8.44 20.36
CA ILE A 186 -11.92 8.28 21.29
C ILE A 186 -11.88 9.35 22.39
N LYS A 187 -10.70 9.63 22.96
CA LYS A 187 -10.53 10.70 23.96
C LYS A 187 -10.90 12.07 23.40
N LYS A 188 -10.44 12.43 22.19
CA LYS A 188 -10.79 13.71 21.55
C LYS A 188 -12.29 13.86 21.25
N GLN A 189 -12.97 12.77 20.87
CA GLN A 189 -14.42 12.78 20.68
C GLN A 189 -15.19 12.98 22.00
N ASN A 190 -14.75 12.31 23.07
CA ASN A 190 -15.36 12.46 24.39
C ASN A 190 -15.19 13.89 24.95
N THR A 191 -14.02 14.53 24.74
CA THR A 191 -13.81 15.93 25.15
C THR A 191 -14.67 16.91 24.35
N LYS A 192 -14.90 16.68 23.05
CA LYS A 192 -15.81 17.52 22.25
C LYS A 192 -17.27 17.41 22.71
N ASN A 193 -17.73 16.21 23.06
CA ASN A 193 -19.09 16.01 23.55
C ASN A 193 -19.31 16.63 24.95
N GLN A 194 -18.29 16.65 25.82
CA GLN A 194 -18.37 17.32 27.13
C GLN A 194 -18.46 18.85 27.00
N ILE A 195 -17.65 19.47 26.14
CA ILE A 195 -17.70 20.92 25.90
C ILE A 195 -19.07 21.37 25.33
N SER A 196 -19.70 20.54 24.51
CA SER A 196 -21.04 20.82 24.01
C SER A 196 -22.12 20.72 25.10
N GLN A 197 -22.04 19.76 26.04
CA GLN A 197 -23.02 19.64 27.12
C GLN A 197 -22.94 20.77 28.16
N ASP A 198 -21.73 21.23 28.50
CA ASP A 198 -21.56 22.31 29.49
C ASP A 198 -22.13 23.66 29.00
N ASN A 199 -22.10 23.93 27.69
CA ASN A 199 -22.67 25.16 27.12
C ASN A 199 -24.21 25.17 27.06
N TYR A 200 -24.87 24.01 27.03
CA TYR A 200 -26.33 23.95 27.08
C TYR A 200 -26.88 24.18 28.50
N GLN A 201 -26.15 23.76 29.55
CA GLN A 201 -26.57 23.99 30.94
C GLN A 201 -26.32 25.43 31.44
N ALA A 202 -25.31 26.11 30.89
CA ALA A 202 -25.06 27.52 31.23
C ALA A 202 -26.10 28.50 30.64
N SER A 203 -26.88 28.06 29.65
CA SER A 203 -27.83 28.91 28.92
C SER A 203 -29.27 28.87 29.46
N THR A 204 -29.58 27.98 30.41
CA THR A 204 -30.94 27.81 30.98
C THR A 204 -31.10 28.40 32.37
N ASN A 205 -30.05 29.01 32.94
CA ASN A 205 -30.11 29.73 34.22
C ASN A 205 -29.89 31.23 33.98
N LYS A 206 -30.90 31.92 33.43
CA LYS A 206 -31.07 33.37 33.52
C LYS A 206 -32.54 33.72 33.62
#